data_AF-A0A433I7M1-F1
#
_entry.id   AF-A0A433I7M1-F1
#
_cell.length_a   1.000
_cell.length_b   1.000
_cell.length_c   1.000
_cell.angle_alpha   90.00
_cell.angle_beta   90.00
_cell.angle_gamma   90.00
#
_symmetry.space_group_name_H-M   'P 1'
#
loop_
_entity.id
_entity.type
_entity.pdbx_description
1 polymer ?
#
loop_
_entity_poly.entity_id
_entity_poly.type
_entity_poly.pdbx_seq_one_letter_code
_entity_poly.pdbx_strand_id
1 'polypeptide(L)'
;MATQAPSFRGRSFLNLSRSNGRDQAQYIDAEVERFLEVERWWTGFFLLTKEEMSQIVNDLFIGNKLQRGGIRLNEGATLDLKDITAPVVVFASGGDNITPPQQALNWIVDVYGNEEEIKIHGQTIVYILHKDIGHLGIFVSGKVAQKEHYEINEAIDFIDTLPPGLYEMVIEKMPADAGDRPEDIYLSRFEPRTIADIRRLDDSQQEVEYFAASKLLSELNTQFYEAFIGPWVRMAMTEPLAKTLRDLHPLRLQYRWLSDENPLLWPLQLLAPLAAQNRRPVGDDNPFRSAEKRASDTLIDLLDHYRDLRDRAQETAFKAIYGPKALGAFLYIVQLNPERAIESLAHLLPTPEERRTAWNMAKAIAIGDGVIDAKQQAILDRLAEALELRMVA
;
A
#
# COMPACT_ATOMS: atom_id res chain seq x y z
N MET A 1 36.79 12.73 -17.71
CA MET A 1 35.77 11.74 -18.11
C MET A 1 34.81 11.60 -16.94
N ALA A 2 33.69 12.33 -17.01
CA ALA A 2 32.73 12.43 -15.92
C ALA A 2 31.88 11.15 -15.85
N THR A 3 31.97 10.49 -14.72
CA THR A 3 31.14 9.38 -14.25
C THR A 3 29.69 9.85 -14.12
N GLN A 4 28.81 9.34 -14.97
CA GLN A 4 27.36 9.52 -14.82
C GLN A 4 26.88 8.68 -13.64
N ALA A 5 26.42 9.36 -12.59
CA ALA A 5 25.68 8.74 -11.50
C ALA A 5 24.33 8.20 -12.04
N PRO A 6 23.89 7.00 -11.63
CA PRO A 6 22.60 6.48 -12.04
C PRO A 6 21.50 7.34 -11.41
N SER A 7 20.74 8.02 -12.27
CA SER A 7 19.58 8.80 -11.85
C SER A 7 18.43 7.86 -11.53
N PHE A 8 17.99 7.85 -10.27
CA PHE A 8 16.72 7.27 -9.84
C PHE A 8 15.58 8.01 -10.56
N ARG A 9 15.12 7.47 -11.70
CA ARG A 9 13.88 7.87 -12.35
C ARG A 9 12.74 7.17 -11.62
N GLY A 10 12.09 7.87 -10.68
CA GLY A 10 10.78 7.48 -10.18
C GLY A 10 9.82 7.35 -11.38
N ARG A 11 9.45 6.12 -11.72
CA ARG A 11 8.59 5.81 -12.87
C ARG A 11 7.19 5.44 -12.38
N SER A 12 6.31 6.45 -12.33
CA SER A 12 4.95 6.43 -12.88
C SER A 12 3.76 5.80 -12.11
N PHE A 13 3.16 6.56 -11.16
CA PHE A 13 1.77 6.37 -10.71
C PHE A 13 0.72 6.62 -11.82
N LEU A 14 1.17 7.17 -12.94
CA LEU A 14 0.39 7.39 -14.16
C LEU A 14 0.72 6.34 -15.23
N ASN A 15 1.05 5.08 -14.91
CA ASN A 15 1.29 4.10 -15.99
C ASN A 15 0.01 3.63 -16.69
N LEU A 16 -1.18 3.92 -16.14
CA LEU A 16 -2.40 3.97 -16.93
C LEU A 16 -2.44 5.21 -17.83
N SER A 17 -1.77 6.30 -17.48
CA SER A 17 -1.75 7.59 -18.20
C SER A 17 -0.54 7.82 -19.11
N ARG A 18 0.54 7.03 -19.02
CA ARG A 18 1.65 7.13 -19.98
C ARG A 18 1.22 6.70 -21.38
N SER A 19 0.28 5.76 -21.46
CA SER A 19 -0.54 5.54 -22.65
C SER A 19 -1.84 6.35 -22.59
N ASN A 20 -2.69 6.21 -21.56
CA ASN A 20 -4.03 6.84 -21.63
C ASN A 20 -4.07 8.34 -21.37
N GLY A 21 -3.14 9.00 -20.70
CA GLY A 21 -3.21 10.44 -20.38
C GLY A 21 -2.68 11.29 -21.53
N ARG A 22 -1.65 10.80 -22.22
CA ARG A 22 -1.21 11.37 -23.50
C ARG A 22 -2.22 11.13 -24.63
N ASP A 23 -2.93 10.01 -24.59
CA ASP A 23 -3.91 9.64 -25.61
C ASP A 23 -5.35 10.09 -25.30
N GLN A 24 -5.77 10.22 -24.02
CA GLN A 24 -7.14 10.61 -23.65
C GLN A 24 -7.46 12.00 -24.14
N ALA A 25 -6.55 12.97 -24.01
CA ALA A 25 -6.77 14.30 -24.56
C ALA A 25 -6.91 14.27 -26.10
N GLN A 26 -6.28 13.31 -26.77
CA GLN A 26 -6.30 13.18 -28.23
C GLN A 26 -7.51 12.38 -28.75
N TYR A 27 -8.11 11.53 -27.92
CA TYR A 27 -9.22 10.64 -28.26
C TYR A 27 -10.38 10.72 -27.24
N ILE A 28 -10.64 11.90 -26.65
CA ILE A 28 -11.72 12.11 -25.67
C ILE A 28 -13.03 11.52 -26.20
N ASP A 29 -13.31 11.69 -27.49
CA ASP A 29 -14.57 11.25 -28.12
C ASP A 29 -14.71 9.73 -28.26
N ALA A 30 -13.60 8.98 -28.30
CA ALA A 30 -13.61 7.53 -28.46
C ALA A 30 -13.43 6.77 -27.14
N GLU A 31 -12.94 7.45 -26.10
CA GLU A 31 -12.50 6.85 -24.84
C GLU A 31 -13.47 7.09 -23.68
N VAL A 32 -14.59 7.80 -23.91
CA VAL A 32 -15.55 8.19 -22.85
C VAL A 32 -16.06 6.99 -22.07
N GLU A 33 -16.57 5.96 -22.75
CA GLU A 33 -17.18 4.81 -22.06
C GLU A 33 -16.16 4.07 -21.19
N ARG A 34 -14.96 3.82 -21.73
CA ARG A 34 -13.87 3.20 -20.96
C ARG A 34 -13.47 4.05 -19.76
N PHE A 35 -13.38 5.36 -19.93
CA PHE A 35 -13.09 6.28 -18.83
C PHE A 35 -14.18 6.20 -17.75
N LEU A 36 -15.45 6.25 -18.13
CA LEU A 36 -16.57 6.16 -17.18
C LEU A 36 -16.62 4.82 -16.45
N GLU A 37 -16.29 3.72 -17.10
CA GLU A 37 -16.18 2.40 -16.45
C GLU A 37 -15.11 2.39 -15.37
N VAL A 38 -13.90 2.90 -15.69
CA VAL A 38 -12.80 3.01 -14.72
C VAL A 38 -13.17 3.94 -13.58
N GLU A 39 -13.77 5.10 -13.86
CA GLU A 39 -14.20 6.06 -12.83
C GLU A 39 -15.27 5.46 -11.91
N ARG A 40 -16.27 4.75 -12.45
CA ARG A 40 -17.29 4.08 -11.63
C ARG A 40 -16.68 3.02 -10.71
N TRP A 41 -15.69 2.27 -11.20
CA TRP A 41 -14.97 1.30 -10.38
C TRP A 41 -14.12 1.99 -9.31
N TRP A 42 -13.33 2.99 -9.70
CA TRP A 42 -12.40 3.72 -8.81
C TRP A 42 -13.11 4.51 -7.71
N THR A 43 -14.32 5.00 -7.98
CA THR A 43 -15.14 5.78 -7.03
C THR A 43 -16.09 4.93 -6.18
N GLY A 44 -15.99 3.60 -6.28
CA GLY A 44 -16.72 2.65 -5.44
C GLY A 44 -16.20 2.63 -4.01
N PHE A 45 -16.60 3.59 -3.18
CA PHE A 45 -16.19 3.61 -1.77
C PHE A 45 -16.89 2.51 -0.96
N PHE A 46 -16.11 1.74 -0.21
CA PHE A 46 -16.61 0.70 0.70
C PHE A 46 -16.59 1.18 2.15
N LEU A 47 -17.41 0.54 2.98
CA LEU A 47 -17.41 0.73 4.43
C LEU A 47 -16.65 -0.42 5.06
N LEU A 48 -15.75 -0.09 5.97
CA LEU A 48 -15.08 -1.04 6.84
C LEU A 48 -15.44 -0.69 8.29
N THR A 49 -15.47 -1.71 9.14
CA THR A 49 -15.62 -1.52 10.58
C THR A 49 -14.35 -0.92 11.17
N LYS A 50 -14.46 -0.39 12.40
CA LYS A 50 -13.29 0.12 13.15
C LYS A 50 -12.25 -0.99 13.32
N GLU A 51 -12.71 -2.19 13.65
CA GLU A 51 -11.89 -3.37 13.92
C GLU A 51 -11.14 -3.80 12.66
N GLU A 52 -11.82 -3.85 11.50
CA GLU A 52 -11.19 -4.15 10.22
C GLU A 52 -10.10 -3.13 9.87
N MET A 53 -10.41 -1.83 9.95
CA MET A 53 -9.42 -0.78 9.66
C MET A 53 -8.21 -0.86 10.60
N SER A 54 -8.46 -1.02 11.90
CA SER A 54 -7.42 -1.08 12.92
C SER A 54 -6.54 -2.32 12.75
N GLN A 55 -7.12 -3.49 12.47
CA GLN A 55 -6.38 -4.72 12.22
C GLN A 55 -5.56 -4.63 10.94
N ILE A 56 -6.14 -4.17 9.83
CA ILE A 56 -5.41 -4.01 8.56
C ILE A 56 -4.18 -3.10 8.76
N VAL A 57 -4.36 -1.93 9.39
CA VAL A 57 -3.26 -0.99 9.61
C VAL A 57 -2.23 -1.55 10.59
N ASN A 58 -2.65 -2.00 11.77
CA ASN A 58 -1.72 -2.39 12.82
C ASN A 58 -1.10 -3.77 12.61
N ASP A 59 -1.79 -4.71 11.98
CA ASP A 59 -1.28 -6.07 11.80
C ASP A 59 -0.55 -6.24 10.46
N LEU A 60 -1.04 -5.63 9.38
CA LEU A 60 -0.45 -5.79 8.05
C LEU A 60 0.55 -4.67 7.74
N PHE A 61 0.09 -3.43 7.58
CA PHE A 61 0.91 -2.34 7.06
C PHE A 61 2.03 -1.90 8.01
N ILE A 62 1.70 -1.78 9.29
CA ILE A 62 2.62 -1.26 10.29
C ILE A 62 3.27 -2.41 11.06
N GLY A 63 2.48 -3.41 11.45
CA GLY A 63 2.93 -4.50 12.31
C GLY A 63 3.70 -5.60 11.59
N ASN A 64 3.43 -5.78 10.30
CA ASN A 64 3.96 -6.83 9.44
C ASN A 64 3.89 -8.22 10.08
N LYS A 65 2.72 -8.54 10.66
CA LYS A 65 2.48 -9.75 11.44
C LYS A 65 2.21 -10.97 10.57
N LEU A 66 1.66 -10.79 9.36
CA LEU A 66 1.28 -11.87 8.45
C LEU A 66 2.47 -12.80 8.14
N GLN A 67 3.57 -12.24 7.64
CA GLN A 67 4.77 -12.98 7.29
C GLN A 67 5.56 -13.52 8.49
N ARG A 68 5.22 -13.11 9.72
CA ARG A 68 5.89 -13.53 10.97
C ARG A 68 5.08 -14.54 11.79
N GLY A 69 3.96 -15.04 11.26
CA GLY A 69 3.06 -15.90 12.01
C GLY A 69 2.43 -15.19 13.22
N GLY A 70 2.24 -13.87 13.14
CA GLY A 70 1.77 -13.04 14.26
C GLY A 70 0.26 -12.80 14.27
N ILE A 71 -0.47 -13.27 13.26
CA ILE A 71 -1.93 -13.10 13.14
C ILE A 71 -2.63 -14.28 13.80
N ARG A 72 -3.56 -13.97 14.71
CA ARG A 72 -4.40 -14.97 15.38
C ARG A 72 -5.81 -14.89 14.83
N LEU A 73 -6.37 -16.04 14.49
CA LEU A 73 -7.76 -16.21 14.10
C LEU A 73 -8.65 -16.34 15.36
N ASN A 74 -9.95 -16.18 15.18
CA ASN A 74 -10.95 -16.15 16.26
C ASN A 74 -10.96 -17.41 17.17
N GLU A 75 -10.35 -18.51 16.72
CA GLU A 75 -10.27 -19.79 17.45
C GLU A 75 -8.90 -20.04 18.10
N GLY A 76 -8.02 -19.03 18.14
CA GLY A 76 -6.67 -19.14 18.70
C GLY A 76 -5.65 -19.80 17.77
N ALA A 77 -6.08 -20.30 16.61
CA ALA A 77 -5.20 -20.71 15.52
C ALA A 77 -4.35 -19.52 15.07
N THR A 78 -3.07 -19.77 14.86
CA THR A 78 -2.13 -18.78 14.33
C THR A 78 -1.96 -19.01 12.85
N LEU A 79 -2.03 -17.95 12.05
CA LEU A 79 -1.89 -18.05 10.61
C LEU A 79 -0.41 -18.07 10.24
N ASP A 80 0.08 -19.16 9.66
CA ASP A 80 1.44 -19.32 9.14
C ASP A 80 1.39 -19.50 7.61
N LEU A 81 2.18 -18.73 6.87
CA LEU A 81 2.27 -18.85 5.42
C LEU A 81 2.94 -20.15 4.96
N LYS A 82 3.65 -20.85 5.86
CA LYS A 82 4.24 -22.18 5.60
C LYS A 82 3.20 -23.30 5.61
N ASP A 83 1.98 -23.04 6.05
CA ASP A 83 0.88 -24.01 6.01
C ASP A 83 0.21 -24.08 4.63
N ILE A 84 0.56 -23.17 3.72
CA ILE A 84 0.12 -23.22 2.32
C ILE A 84 0.85 -24.40 1.65
N THR A 85 0.09 -25.30 1.03
CA THR A 85 0.61 -26.49 0.33
C THR A 85 0.47 -26.41 -1.19
N ALA A 86 -0.36 -25.48 -1.68
CA ALA A 86 -0.53 -25.25 -3.10
C ALA A 86 0.64 -24.42 -3.67
N PRO A 87 1.01 -24.61 -4.94
CA PRO A 87 1.94 -23.71 -5.61
C PRO A 87 1.45 -22.26 -5.53
N VAL A 88 2.38 -21.33 -5.26
CA VAL A 88 2.09 -19.91 -5.16
C VAL A 88 2.65 -19.20 -6.38
N VAL A 89 1.79 -18.50 -7.11
CA VAL A 89 2.18 -17.67 -8.27
C VAL A 89 2.06 -16.19 -7.91
N VAL A 90 3.16 -15.45 -8.01
CA VAL A 90 3.22 -14.02 -7.67
C VAL A 90 3.41 -13.17 -8.92
N PHE A 91 2.52 -12.18 -9.10
CA PHE A 91 2.61 -11.19 -10.17
C PHE A 91 3.18 -9.89 -9.65
N ALA A 92 4.24 -9.44 -10.28
CA ALA A 92 4.86 -8.17 -9.96
C ALA A 92 5.25 -7.42 -11.23
N SER A 93 5.23 -6.09 -11.16
CA SER A 93 5.65 -5.26 -12.29
C SER A 93 6.56 -4.13 -11.85
N GLY A 94 7.67 -3.93 -12.55
CA GLY A 94 8.59 -2.81 -12.33
C GLY A 94 7.97 -1.44 -12.62
N GLY A 95 6.81 -1.40 -13.30
CA GLY A 95 6.02 -0.18 -13.47
C GLY A 95 5.05 0.11 -12.33
N ASP A 96 4.93 -0.78 -11.33
CA ASP A 96 4.09 -0.60 -10.14
C ASP A 96 4.84 0.20 -9.07
N ASN A 97 4.28 1.34 -8.66
CA ASN A 97 4.82 2.17 -7.57
C ASN A 97 4.01 2.10 -6.28
N ILE A 98 2.92 1.32 -6.27
CA ILE A 98 2.11 1.07 -5.08
C ILE A 98 2.66 -0.17 -4.36
N THR A 99 2.91 -1.24 -5.13
CA THR A 99 3.48 -2.51 -4.67
C THR A 99 4.57 -2.97 -5.65
N PRO A 100 5.76 -2.32 -5.64
CA PRO A 100 6.85 -2.68 -6.56
C PRO A 100 7.30 -4.13 -6.36
N PRO A 101 8.03 -4.72 -7.32
CA PRO A 101 8.41 -6.13 -7.27
C PRO A 101 9.10 -6.56 -5.98
N GLN A 102 9.95 -5.71 -5.44
CA GLN A 102 10.56 -5.90 -4.14
C GLN A 102 9.50 -6.11 -3.04
N GLN A 103 8.54 -5.19 -2.89
CA GLN A 103 7.49 -5.30 -1.88
C GLN A 103 6.61 -6.52 -2.09
N ALA A 104 6.30 -6.87 -3.34
CA ALA A 104 5.49 -8.04 -3.68
C ALA A 104 6.19 -9.38 -3.39
N LEU A 105 7.53 -9.42 -3.40
CA LEU A 105 8.33 -10.65 -3.23
C LEU A 105 9.01 -10.77 -1.86
N ASN A 106 9.20 -9.67 -1.13
CA ASN A 106 9.96 -9.67 0.12
C ASN A 106 9.36 -10.56 1.22
N TRP A 107 8.06 -10.83 1.19
CA TRP A 107 7.46 -11.80 2.11
C TRP A 107 8.10 -13.19 2.00
N ILE A 108 8.57 -13.60 0.81
CA ILE A 108 9.26 -14.87 0.60
C ILE A 108 10.55 -14.91 1.41
N VAL A 109 11.28 -13.79 1.42
CA VAL A 109 12.56 -13.63 2.15
C VAL A 109 12.35 -13.65 3.67
N ASP A 110 11.23 -13.10 4.12
CA ASP A 110 10.91 -13.01 5.55
C ASP A 110 10.30 -14.30 6.11
N VAL A 111 9.57 -15.06 5.29
CA VAL A 111 9.00 -16.36 5.66
C VAL A 111 10.04 -17.48 5.55
N TYR A 112 10.78 -17.51 4.45
CA TYR A 112 11.78 -18.52 4.13
C TYR A 112 13.16 -17.86 4.17
N GLY A 113 14.06 -18.32 5.06
CA GLY A 113 15.39 -17.74 5.20
C GLY A 113 16.32 -18.02 4.01
N ASN A 114 16.09 -19.14 3.31
CA ASN A 114 16.81 -19.57 2.09
C ASN A 114 15.92 -20.48 1.20
N GLU A 115 16.39 -20.76 -0.01
CA GLU A 115 15.71 -21.64 -0.97
C GLU A 115 15.62 -23.11 -0.51
N GLU A 116 16.52 -23.57 0.36
CA GLU A 116 16.46 -24.90 0.96
C GLU A 116 15.27 -25.03 1.91
N GLU A 117 14.94 -23.99 2.67
CA GLU A 117 13.77 -23.98 3.55
C GLU A 117 12.47 -24.10 2.74
N ILE A 118 12.37 -23.41 1.60
CA ILE A 118 11.25 -23.55 0.65
C ILE A 118 11.11 -25.03 0.23
N LYS A 119 12.22 -25.69 -0.11
CA LYS A 119 12.25 -27.10 -0.53
C LYS A 119 11.88 -28.06 0.60
N ILE A 120 12.38 -27.82 1.82
CA ILE A 120 12.09 -28.64 3.00
C ILE A 120 10.60 -28.60 3.33
N HIS A 121 9.97 -27.44 3.20
CA HIS A 121 8.54 -27.27 3.37
C HIS A 121 7.71 -27.77 2.18
N GLY A 122 8.35 -28.31 1.13
CA GLY A 122 7.66 -28.85 -0.05
C GLY A 122 6.96 -27.77 -0.89
N GLN A 123 7.31 -26.49 -0.70
CA GLN A 123 6.61 -25.38 -1.32
C GLN A 123 7.16 -25.09 -2.73
N THR A 124 6.26 -24.82 -3.68
CA THR A 124 6.59 -24.34 -5.02
C THR A 124 6.17 -22.87 -5.14
N ILE A 125 7.12 -21.98 -5.41
CA ILE A 125 6.85 -20.55 -5.58
C ILE A 125 7.35 -20.12 -6.95
N VAL A 126 6.46 -19.54 -7.75
CA VAL A 126 6.75 -18.99 -9.07
C VAL A 126 6.44 -17.50 -9.04
N TYR A 127 7.32 -16.65 -9.57
CA TYR A 127 7.02 -15.25 -9.76
C TYR A 127 7.23 -14.79 -11.20
N ILE A 128 6.48 -13.76 -11.60
CA ILE A 128 6.55 -13.14 -12.92
C ILE A 128 6.86 -11.66 -12.74
N LEU A 129 7.86 -11.17 -13.47
CA LEU A 129 8.28 -9.78 -13.47
C LEU A 129 7.98 -9.12 -14.81
N HIS A 130 6.88 -8.35 -14.87
CA HIS A 130 6.67 -7.46 -16.00
C HIS A 130 7.53 -6.19 -15.84
N LYS A 131 8.08 -5.66 -16.94
CA LYS A 131 9.00 -4.50 -16.89
C LYS A 131 8.31 -3.16 -16.58
N ASP A 132 7.23 -2.85 -17.30
CA ASP A 132 6.74 -1.46 -17.39
C ASP A 132 5.24 -1.26 -17.06
N ILE A 133 4.47 -2.29 -16.74
CA ILE A 133 3.03 -2.14 -16.45
C ILE A 133 2.82 -1.46 -15.08
N GLY A 134 1.90 -0.50 -14.99
CA GLY A 134 1.51 0.08 -13.70
C GLY A 134 0.61 -0.84 -12.88
N HIS A 135 0.50 -0.60 -11.56
CA HIS A 135 -0.31 -1.39 -10.61
C HIS A 135 -1.63 -1.91 -11.18
N LEU A 136 -2.49 -0.99 -11.63
CA LEU A 136 -3.80 -1.32 -12.20
C LEU A 136 -3.70 -2.03 -13.55
N GLY A 137 -2.70 -1.70 -14.36
CA GLY A 137 -2.51 -2.37 -15.65
C GLY A 137 -2.25 -3.87 -15.52
N ILE A 138 -1.80 -4.36 -14.35
CA ILE A 138 -1.66 -5.80 -14.07
C ILE A 138 -3.04 -6.47 -14.05
N PHE A 139 -4.08 -5.79 -13.56
CA PHE A 139 -5.40 -6.36 -13.32
C PHE A 139 -6.45 -5.96 -14.36
N VAL A 140 -6.33 -4.78 -14.99
CA VAL A 140 -7.36 -4.22 -15.88
C VAL A 140 -6.89 -3.97 -17.32
N SER A 141 -5.60 -4.13 -17.64
CA SER A 141 -5.13 -3.91 -19.02
C SER A 141 -5.50 -5.08 -19.91
N GLY A 142 -6.63 -4.96 -20.63
CA GLY A 142 -7.16 -6.04 -21.47
C GLY A 142 -6.15 -6.69 -22.42
N LYS A 143 -5.16 -5.98 -22.98
CA LYS A 143 -4.21 -6.60 -23.93
C LYS A 143 -2.96 -7.20 -23.28
N VAL A 144 -2.45 -6.59 -22.21
CA VAL A 144 -1.20 -7.06 -21.59
C VAL A 144 -1.48 -8.08 -20.49
N ALA A 145 -2.55 -7.86 -19.71
CA ALA A 145 -3.06 -8.85 -18.78
C ALA A 145 -3.52 -10.11 -19.52
N GLN A 146 -4.17 -10.01 -20.68
CA GLN A 146 -4.54 -11.20 -21.47
C GLN A 146 -3.34 -12.04 -21.89
N LYS A 147 -2.22 -11.43 -22.33
CA LYS A 147 -1.02 -12.17 -22.71
C LYS A 147 -0.47 -12.95 -21.52
N GLU A 148 -0.20 -12.28 -20.41
CA GLU A 148 0.40 -12.95 -19.25
C GLU A 148 -0.57 -13.95 -18.64
N HIS A 149 -1.85 -13.60 -18.43
CA HIS A 149 -2.92 -14.50 -17.97
C HIS A 149 -3.06 -15.75 -18.84
N TYR A 150 -2.95 -15.61 -20.16
CA TYR A 150 -2.98 -16.75 -21.06
C TYR A 150 -1.79 -17.69 -20.82
N GLU A 151 -0.56 -17.15 -20.82
CA GLU A 151 0.64 -17.97 -20.59
C GLU A 151 0.65 -18.65 -19.23
N ILE A 152 0.15 -17.98 -18.19
CA ILE A 152 0.02 -18.58 -16.86
C ILE A 152 -0.98 -19.72 -16.92
N ASN A 153 -2.16 -19.51 -17.52
CA ASN A 153 -3.20 -20.52 -17.63
C ASN A 153 -2.70 -21.76 -18.38
N GLU A 154 -1.96 -21.58 -19.48
CA GLU A 154 -1.33 -22.68 -20.21
C GLU A 154 -0.24 -23.38 -19.39
N ALA A 155 0.41 -22.66 -18.47
CA ALA A 155 1.47 -23.20 -17.63
C ALA A 155 0.99 -23.73 -16.26
N ILE A 156 -0.29 -23.62 -15.88
CA ILE A 156 -0.81 -24.08 -14.57
C ILE A 156 -0.48 -25.55 -14.33
N ASP A 157 -0.81 -26.41 -15.30
CA ASP A 157 -0.55 -27.85 -15.20
C ASP A 157 0.94 -28.16 -15.07
N PHE A 158 1.80 -27.33 -15.69
CA PHE A 158 3.25 -27.47 -15.56
C PHE A 158 3.74 -27.02 -14.20
N ILE A 159 3.22 -25.90 -13.67
CA ILE A 159 3.56 -25.37 -12.34
C ILE A 159 3.26 -26.40 -11.25
N ASP A 160 2.15 -27.15 -11.37
CA ASP A 160 1.79 -28.23 -10.44
C ASP A 160 2.79 -29.40 -10.45
N THR A 161 3.55 -29.57 -11.52
CA THR A 161 4.58 -30.61 -11.64
C THR A 161 5.99 -30.14 -11.29
N LEU A 162 6.19 -28.84 -11.05
CA LEU A 162 7.50 -28.31 -10.69
C LEU A 162 7.93 -28.86 -9.32
N PRO A 163 9.20 -29.28 -9.17
CA PRO A 163 9.71 -29.66 -7.87
C PRO A 163 9.73 -28.45 -6.93
N PRO A 164 9.59 -28.65 -5.61
CA PRO A 164 9.65 -27.59 -4.62
C PRO A 164 10.86 -26.67 -4.83
N GLY A 165 10.66 -25.37 -4.67
CA GLY A 165 11.67 -24.35 -4.93
C GLY A 165 11.11 -23.01 -5.36
N LEU A 166 12.03 -22.10 -5.68
CA LEU A 166 11.74 -20.74 -6.13
C LEU A 166 12.10 -20.59 -7.62
N TYR A 167 11.16 -20.11 -8.42
CA TYR A 167 11.32 -19.97 -9.86
C TYR A 167 10.85 -18.60 -10.36
N GLU A 168 11.53 -18.08 -11.38
CA GLU A 168 11.02 -16.99 -12.21
C GLU A 168 10.44 -17.57 -13.50
N MET A 169 9.17 -17.26 -13.79
CA MET A 169 8.59 -17.55 -15.09
C MET A 169 8.89 -16.40 -16.05
N VAL A 170 9.77 -16.65 -17.01
CA VAL A 170 10.22 -15.69 -18.02
C VAL A 170 9.47 -15.96 -19.31
N ILE A 171 8.67 -14.98 -19.75
CA ILE A 171 7.86 -15.05 -20.97
C ILE A 171 8.56 -14.32 -22.11
N GLU A 172 9.09 -15.05 -23.08
CA GLU A 172 9.82 -14.50 -24.23
C GLU A 172 9.01 -14.60 -25.52
N LYS A 173 9.15 -13.61 -26.41
CA LYS A 173 8.53 -13.65 -27.72
C LYS A 173 9.36 -14.53 -28.66
N MET A 174 8.74 -15.56 -29.22
CA MET A 174 9.34 -16.37 -30.27
C MET A 174 9.58 -15.54 -31.55
N PRO A 175 10.64 -15.84 -32.31
CA PRO A 175 10.83 -15.32 -33.67
C PRO A 175 9.60 -15.57 -34.54
N ALA A 176 9.32 -14.67 -35.49
CA ALA A 176 8.09 -14.69 -36.31
C ALA A 176 7.93 -15.95 -37.20
N ASP A 177 8.96 -16.77 -37.26
CA ASP A 177 9.14 -17.96 -38.09
C ASP A 177 9.23 -19.27 -37.28
N ALA A 178 9.06 -19.22 -35.95
CA ALA A 178 9.32 -20.35 -35.06
C ALA A 178 8.09 -21.19 -34.64
N GLY A 179 6.88 -20.88 -35.12
CA GLY A 179 5.65 -21.57 -34.73
C GLY A 179 4.67 -21.82 -35.88
N ASP A 180 3.94 -22.94 -35.82
CA ASP A 180 2.93 -23.33 -36.83
C ASP A 180 1.56 -22.66 -36.59
N ARG A 181 1.32 -22.06 -35.41
CA ARG A 181 0.07 -21.36 -35.07
C ARG A 181 0.29 -19.89 -34.63
N PRO A 182 -0.69 -19.00 -34.85
CA PRO A 182 -0.64 -17.61 -34.41
C PRO A 182 -0.60 -17.42 -32.88
N GLU A 183 -0.91 -18.47 -32.12
CA GLU A 183 -0.89 -18.49 -30.65
C GLU A 183 0.46 -18.94 -30.06
N ASP A 184 1.35 -19.55 -30.85
CA ASP A 184 2.68 -20.04 -30.41
C ASP A 184 3.76 -18.92 -30.37
N ILE A 185 3.34 -17.66 -30.21
CA ILE A 185 4.23 -16.49 -30.34
C ILE A 185 5.05 -16.27 -29.06
N TYR A 186 4.73 -16.93 -27.95
CA TYR A 186 5.44 -16.79 -26.69
C TYR A 186 5.90 -18.14 -26.14
N LEU A 187 7.09 -18.14 -25.53
CA LEU A 187 7.64 -19.27 -24.82
C LEU A 187 7.84 -18.89 -23.36
N SER A 188 7.21 -19.66 -22.49
CA SER A 188 7.39 -19.56 -21.05
C SER A 188 8.48 -20.51 -20.59
N ARG A 189 9.52 -19.99 -19.92
CA ARG A 189 10.57 -20.80 -19.28
C ARG A 189 10.60 -20.53 -17.78
N PHE A 190 10.92 -21.56 -17.01
CA PHE A 190 11.03 -21.48 -15.55
C PHE A 190 12.50 -21.52 -15.16
N GLU A 191 13.00 -20.41 -14.65
CA GLU A 191 14.38 -20.31 -14.20
C GLU A 191 14.44 -20.46 -12.69
N PRO A 192 15.24 -21.41 -12.16
CA PRO A 192 15.50 -21.47 -10.73
C PRO A 192 16.12 -20.16 -10.23
N ARG A 193 15.64 -19.70 -9.08
CA ARG A 193 16.08 -18.47 -8.42
C ARG A 193 16.39 -18.72 -6.96
N THR A 194 17.16 -17.81 -6.39
CA THR A 194 17.60 -17.81 -5.00
C THR A 194 16.99 -16.63 -4.26
N ILE A 195 16.99 -16.69 -2.94
CA ILE A 195 16.56 -15.55 -2.13
C ILE A 195 17.48 -14.33 -2.34
N ALA A 196 18.74 -14.56 -2.72
CA ALA A 196 19.66 -13.49 -3.09
C ALA A 196 19.22 -12.76 -4.38
N ASP A 197 18.51 -13.42 -5.30
CA ASP A 197 17.94 -12.77 -6.50
C ASP A 197 16.84 -11.78 -6.10
N ILE A 198 15.96 -12.15 -5.17
CA ILE A 198 14.92 -11.26 -4.66
C ILE A 198 15.57 -10.08 -3.92
N ARG A 199 16.56 -10.34 -3.05
CA ARG A 199 17.28 -9.27 -2.34
C ARG A 199 18.03 -8.32 -3.26
N ARG A 200 18.41 -8.74 -4.46
CA ARG A 200 19.03 -7.84 -5.47
C ARG A 200 18.05 -6.86 -6.10
N LEU A 201 16.75 -7.08 -5.94
CA LEU A 201 15.71 -6.11 -6.30
C LEU A 201 15.56 -5.01 -5.24
N ASP A 202 16.19 -5.17 -4.08
CA ASP A 202 16.08 -4.31 -2.90
C ASP A 202 17.29 -3.36 -2.79
N ASP A 203 17.07 -2.06 -3.01
CA ASP A 203 18.07 -1.00 -2.77
C ASP A 203 17.96 -0.38 -1.35
N SER A 204 17.03 -0.86 -0.50
CA SER A 204 16.47 -0.13 0.65
C SER A 204 16.44 -0.84 2.00
N GLN A 205 17.24 -1.90 2.24
CA GLN A 205 17.31 -2.61 3.54
C GLN A 205 17.48 -1.71 4.79
N GLN A 206 17.96 -0.47 4.64
CA GLN A 206 18.05 0.52 5.73
C GLN A 206 16.68 1.09 6.17
N GLU A 207 15.59 0.86 5.43
CA GLU A 207 14.29 1.47 5.70
C GLU A 207 13.53 0.83 6.86
N VAL A 208 13.85 -0.41 7.23
CA VAL A 208 13.17 -1.16 8.30
C VAL A 208 13.25 -0.46 9.66
N GLU A 209 14.36 0.22 9.96
CA GLU A 209 14.55 0.94 11.22
C GLU A 209 13.59 2.14 11.37
N TYR A 210 13.20 2.77 10.26
CA TYR A 210 12.28 3.91 10.27
C TYR A 210 10.84 3.50 10.59
N PHE A 211 10.44 2.27 10.23
CA PHE A 211 9.10 1.77 10.46
C PHE A 211 8.87 1.24 11.89
N ALA A 212 9.93 0.84 12.61
CA ALA A 212 9.80 0.41 14.01
C ALA A 212 9.27 1.52 14.92
N ALA A 213 9.73 2.76 14.69
CA ALA A 213 9.32 3.93 15.44
C ALA A 213 7.87 4.35 15.12
N SER A 214 7.52 4.38 13.82
CA SER A 214 6.14 4.69 13.42
C SER A 214 5.16 3.62 13.89
N LYS A 215 5.59 2.35 13.97
CA LYS A 215 4.81 1.27 14.55
C LYS A 215 4.44 1.51 15.99
N LEU A 216 5.43 1.77 16.84
CA LEU A 216 5.16 2.04 18.25
C LEU A 216 4.23 3.24 18.41
N LEU A 217 4.48 4.31 17.66
CA LEU A 217 3.63 5.51 17.74
C LEU A 217 2.20 5.22 17.28
N SER A 218 2.01 4.43 16.22
CA SER A 218 0.69 4.02 15.76
C SER A 218 -0.06 3.23 16.83
N GLU A 219 0.58 2.22 17.41
CA GLU A 219 -0.01 1.40 18.48
C GLU A 219 -0.39 2.25 19.70
N LEU A 220 0.47 3.18 20.12
CA LEU A 220 0.18 4.12 21.20
C LEU A 220 -0.97 5.06 20.86
N ASN A 221 -1.01 5.58 19.63
CA ASN A 221 -2.06 6.49 19.18
C ASN A 221 -3.42 5.78 19.09
N THR A 222 -3.45 4.52 18.64
CA THR A 222 -4.67 3.69 18.69
C THR A 222 -5.15 3.53 20.14
N GLN A 223 -4.28 3.14 21.06
CA GLN A 223 -4.68 2.95 22.46
C GLN A 223 -5.16 4.26 23.11
N PHE A 224 -4.47 5.37 22.83
CA PHE A 224 -4.89 6.69 23.29
C PHE A 224 -6.25 7.10 22.72
N TYR A 225 -6.46 6.92 21.41
CA TYR A 225 -7.73 7.21 20.77
C TYR A 225 -8.85 6.40 21.43
N GLU A 226 -8.68 5.10 21.60
CA GLU A 226 -9.71 4.25 22.21
C GLU A 226 -10.01 4.62 23.66
N ALA A 227 -8.99 4.96 24.45
CA ALA A 227 -9.20 5.30 25.85
C ALA A 227 -9.89 6.66 26.04
N PHE A 228 -9.54 7.66 25.22
CA PHE A 228 -9.89 9.05 25.51
C PHE A 228 -10.79 9.74 24.49
N ILE A 229 -10.77 9.33 23.22
CA ILE A 229 -11.53 9.99 22.13
C ILE A 229 -12.69 9.13 21.67
N GLY A 230 -12.45 7.83 21.47
CA GLY A 230 -13.41 6.83 21.00
C GLY A 230 -14.75 6.87 21.72
N PRO A 231 -14.82 6.92 23.08
CA PRO A 231 -16.08 6.96 23.81
C PRO A 231 -16.93 8.18 23.44
N TRP A 232 -16.31 9.35 23.27
CA TRP A 232 -17.02 10.58 22.89
C TRP A 232 -17.50 10.52 21.44
N VAL A 233 -16.70 9.96 20.53
CA VAL A 233 -17.11 9.76 19.15
C VAL A 233 -18.30 8.80 19.07
N ARG A 234 -18.24 7.66 19.76
CA ARG A 234 -19.34 6.67 19.82
C ARG A 234 -20.61 7.28 20.41
N MET A 235 -20.49 8.15 21.42
CA MET A 235 -21.62 8.84 22.03
C MET A 235 -22.23 9.93 21.13
N ALA A 236 -21.39 10.68 20.41
CA ALA A 236 -21.84 11.80 19.57
C ALA A 236 -22.34 11.37 18.18
N MET A 237 -21.89 10.21 17.68
CA MET A 237 -22.24 9.73 16.35
C MET A 237 -23.58 9.03 16.30
N THR A 238 -24.36 9.36 15.28
CA THR A 238 -25.62 8.71 14.93
C THR A 238 -25.58 8.32 13.45
N GLU A 239 -26.38 7.33 13.03
CA GLU A 239 -26.38 6.90 11.62
C GLU A 239 -26.69 8.04 10.62
N PRO A 240 -27.67 8.93 10.87
CA PRO A 240 -27.90 10.07 9.97
C PRO A 240 -26.70 11.02 9.88
N LEU A 241 -26.06 11.31 11.02
CA LEU A 241 -24.88 12.18 11.05
C LEU A 241 -23.69 11.51 10.33
N ALA A 242 -23.43 10.22 10.60
CA ALA A 242 -22.38 9.45 9.96
C ALA A 242 -22.57 9.36 8.44
N LYS A 243 -23.82 9.16 7.98
CA LYS A 243 -24.16 9.24 6.55
C LYS A 243 -23.85 10.62 5.98
N THR A 244 -24.27 11.68 6.66
CA THR A 244 -24.04 13.06 6.20
C THR A 244 -22.55 13.39 6.10
N LEU A 245 -21.75 13.00 7.09
CA LEU A 245 -20.29 13.18 7.06
C LEU A 245 -19.65 12.43 5.88
N ARG A 246 -20.10 11.20 5.60
CA ARG A 246 -19.64 10.43 4.43
C ARG A 246 -20.03 11.13 3.13
N ASP A 247 -21.26 11.59 3.00
CA ASP A 247 -21.76 12.24 1.80
C ASP A 247 -21.10 13.61 1.54
N LEU A 248 -20.65 14.27 2.60
CA LEU A 248 -19.87 15.52 2.57
C LEU A 248 -18.35 15.28 2.49
N HIS A 249 -17.89 14.04 2.41
CA HIS A 249 -16.46 13.76 2.30
C HIS A 249 -15.91 14.36 1.00
N PRO A 250 -14.76 15.08 1.00
CA PRO A 250 -14.24 15.76 -0.18
C PRO A 250 -14.12 14.88 -1.43
N LEU A 251 -13.68 13.62 -1.23
CA LEU A 251 -13.55 12.64 -2.31
C LEU A 251 -14.88 12.24 -2.97
N ARG A 252 -16.02 12.44 -2.29
CA ARG A 252 -17.37 12.25 -2.88
C ARG A 252 -17.92 13.56 -3.42
N LEU A 253 -17.73 14.65 -2.68
CA LEU A 253 -18.22 15.97 -3.08
C LEU A 253 -17.66 16.40 -4.43
N GLN A 254 -16.38 16.14 -4.73
CA GLN A 254 -15.79 16.51 -6.02
C GLN A 254 -16.59 16.01 -7.22
N TYR A 255 -17.23 14.83 -7.12
CA TYR A 255 -18.08 14.27 -8.16
C TYR A 255 -19.49 14.86 -8.13
N ARG A 256 -20.06 15.07 -6.93
CA ARG A 256 -21.39 15.68 -6.78
C ARG A 256 -21.44 17.12 -7.29
N TRP A 257 -20.37 17.89 -7.04
CA TRP A 257 -20.24 19.26 -7.55
C TRP A 257 -20.27 19.32 -9.09
N LEU A 258 -19.78 18.28 -9.75
CA LEU A 258 -19.73 18.12 -11.21
C LEU A 258 -20.82 17.15 -11.73
N SER A 259 -22.02 17.18 -11.13
CA SER A 259 -23.13 16.31 -11.50
C SER A 259 -24.43 17.08 -11.78
N ASP A 260 -25.45 16.35 -12.23
CA ASP A 260 -26.83 16.83 -12.38
C ASP A 260 -27.51 17.18 -11.05
N GLU A 261 -26.92 16.80 -9.92
CA GLU A 261 -27.36 17.27 -8.59
C GLU A 261 -27.04 18.76 -8.36
N ASN A 262 -26.11 19.34 -9.12
CA ASN A 262 -25.78 20.76 -9.04
C ASN A 262 -26.63 21.57 -10.05
N PRO A 263 -27.58 22.41 -9.59
CA PRO A 263 -28.44 23.19 -10.49
C PRO A 263 -27.68 24.15 -11.42
N LEU A 264 -26.46 24.55 -11.04
CA LEU A 264 -25.59 25.38 -11.88
C LEU A 264 -25.16 24.65 -13.17
N LEU A 265 -25.22 23.33 -13.19
CA LEU A 265 -24.85 22.49 -14.33
C LEU A 265 -26.06 22.02 -15.16
N TRP A 266 -27.29 22.27 -14.73
CA TRP A 266 -28.49 21.92 -15.51
C TRP A 266 -28.49 22.46 -16.95
N PRO A 267 -28.01 23.69 -17.23
CA PRO A 267 -27.88 24.15 -18.61
C PRO A 267 -27.00 23.23 -19.49
N LEU A 268 -26.01 22.54 -18.91
CA LEU A 268 -25.16 21.60 -19.66
C LEU A 268 -25.93 20.37 -20.14
N GLN A 269 -26.99 19.95 -19.45
CA GLN A 269 -27.82 18.83 -19.92
C GLN A 269 -28.48 19.12 -21.27
N LEU A 270 -28.80 20.39 -21.54
CA LEU A 270 -29.33 20.85 -22.82
C LEU A 270 -28.21 21.13 -23.83
N LEU A 271 -27.12 21.77 -23.39
CA LEU A 271 -26.05 22.19 -24.29
C LEU A 271 -25.13 21.05 -24.74
N ALA A 272 -24.88 20.04 -23.91
CA ALA A 272 -23.96 18.96 -24.23
C ALA A 272 -24.43 18.11 -25.42
N PRO A 273 -25.71 17.68 -25.53
CA PRO A 273 -26.20 16.98 -26.72
C PRO A 273 -26.12 17.84 -27.98
N LEU A 274 -26.42 19.14 -27.87
CA LEU A 274 -26.31 20.07 -29.00
C LEU A 274 -24.86 20.24 -29.45
N ALA A 275 -23.92 20.36 -28.52
CA ALA A 275 -22.49 20.42 -28.82
C ALA A 275 -21.99 19.11 -29.46
N ALA A 276 -22.43 17.96 -28.94
CA ALA A 276 -22.08 16.65 -29.49
C ALA A 276 -22.58 16.46 -30.94
N GLN A 277 -23.83 16.85 -31.23
CA GLN A 277 -24.40 16.77 -32.59
C GLN A 277 -23.71 17.70 -33.58
N ASN A 278 -23.23 18.87 -33.11
CA ASN A 278 -22.56 19.86 -33.96
C ASN A 278 -21.04 19.73 -33.96
N ARG A 279 -20.48 18.73 -33.27
CA ARG A 279 -19.03 18.51 -33.18
C ARG A 279 -18.47 18.13 -34.56
N ARG A 280 -17.41 18.83 -34.99
CA ARG A 280 -16.72 18.56 -36.25
C ARG A 280 -15.24 18.29 -35.96
N PRO A 281 -14.69 17.13 -36.37
CA PRO A 281 -13.28 16.86 -36.20
C PRO A 281 -12.45 17.85 -37.03
N VAL A 282 -11.33 18.29 -36.46
CA VAL A 282 -10.34 19.12 -37.15
C VAL A 282 -9.18 18.25 -37.64
N GLY A 283 -8.59 18.60 -38.79
CA GLY A 283 -7.45 17.90 -39.35
C GLY A 283 -6.24 17.87 -38.39
N ASP A 284 -5.38 16.86 -38.54
CA ASP A 284 -4.19 16.68 -37.70
C ASP A 284 -3.15 17.78 -37.92
N ASP A 285 -3.22 18.49 -39.04
CA ASP A 285 -2.40 19.64 -39.41
C ASP A 285 -2.86 20.97 -38.78
N ASN A 286 -3.95 20.96 -38.00
CA ASN A 286 -4.47 22.17 -37.37
C ASN A 286 -3.50 22.71 -36.29
N PRO A 287 -3.05 23.99 -36.40
CA PRO A 287 -2.09 24.57 -35.46
C PRO A 287 -2.65 24.70 -34.03
N PHE A 288 -3.96 24.87 -33.85
CA PHE A 288 -4.59 24.93 -32.52
C PHE A 288 -4.57 23.59 -31.81
N ARG A 289 -4.78 22.48 -32.54
CA ARG A 289 -4.66 21.12 -31.99
C ARG A 289 -3.21 20.83 -31.55
N SER A 290 -2.25 21.29 -32.34
CA SER A 290 -0.83 21.20 -31.98
C SER A 290 -0.45 22.08 -30.77
N ALA A 291 -1.12 23.22 -30.59
CA ALA A 291 -0.92 24.09 -29.43
C ALA A 291 -1.56 23.49 -28.17
N GLU A 292 -2.77 22.96 -28.29
CA GLU A 292 -3.47 22.22 -27.23
C GLU A 292 -2.64 21.04 -26.72
N LYS A 293 -2.11 20.21 -27.64
CA LYS A 293 -1.25 19.08 -27.28
C LYS A 293 -0.03 19.53 -26.48
N ARG A 294 0.67 20.57 -26.94
CA ARG A 294 1.84 21.11 -26.21
C ARG A 294 1.47 21.65 -24.83
N ALA A 295 0.33 22.32 -24.70
CA ALA A 295 -0.15 22.81 -23.41
C ALA A 295 -0.50 21.64 -22.47
N SER A 296 -1.15 20.60 -22.98
CA SER A 296 -1.46 19.38 -22.25
C SER A 296 -0.19 18.66 -21.79
N ASP A 297 0.77 18.44 -22.69
CA ASP A 297 2.08 17.81 -22.37
C ASP A 297 2.82 18.62 -21.29
N THR A 298 2.82 19.96 -21.40
CA THR A 298 3.45 20.84 -20.39
C THR A 298 2.77 20.72 -19.03
N LEU A 299 1.44 20.64 -18.99
CA LEU A 299 0.68 20.48 -17.74
C LEU A 299 0.97 19.11 -17.10
N ILE A 300 1.04 18.05 -17.90
CA ILE A 300 1.43 16.71 -17.43
C ILE A 300 2.83 16.75 -16.81
N ASP A 301 3.81 17.35 -17.50
CA ASP A 301 5.18 17.46 -17.00
C ASP A 301 5.25 18.27 -15.69
N LEU A 302 4.46 19.34 -15.56
CA LEU A 302 4.37 20.13 -14.33
C LEU A 302 3.78 19.31 -13.16
N LEU A 303 2.71 18.57 -13.42
CA LEU A 303 2.07 17.71 -12.41
C LEU A 303 2.98 16.55 -11.98
N ASP A 304 3.70 15.94 -12.94
CA ASP A 304 4.70 14.93 -12.67
C ASP A 304 5.83 15.50 -11.79
N HIS A 305 6.32 16.70 -12.10
CA HIS A 305 7.35 17.34 -11.30
C HIS A 305 6.86 17.69 -9.88
N TYR A 306 5.64 18.22 -9.75
CA TYR A 306 5.03 18.49 -8.45
C TYR A 306 4.89 17.22 -7.61
N ARG A 307 4.41 16.13 -8.21
CA ARG A 307 4.32 14.82 -7.55
C ARG A 307 5.69 14.38 -7.04
N ASP A 308 6.70 14.37 -7.91
CA ASP A 308 8.03 13.88 -7.56
C ASP A 308 8.69 14.74 -6.46
N LEU A 309 8.41 16.04 -6.42
CA LEU A 309 8.85 16.91 -5.32
C LEU A 309 8.09 16.63 -4.02
N ARG A 310 6.76 16.50 -4.09
CA ARG A 310 5.91 16.19 -2.93
C ARG A 310 6.33 14.87 -2.30
N ASP A 311 6.50 13.83 -3.11
CA ASP A 311 6.81 12.48 -2.63
C ASP A 311 8.19 12.46 -1.94
N ARG A 312 9.22 13.08 -2.56
CA ARG A 312 10.54 13.24 -1.94
C ARG A 312 10.49 14.05 -0.64
N ALA A 313 9.69 15.12 -0.60
CA ALA A 313 9.54 15.93 0.59
C ALA A 313 8.87 15.14 1.73
N GLN A 314 7.84 14.35 1.42
CA GLN A 314 7.17 13.47 2.37
C GLN A 314 8.10 12.38 2.89
N GLU A 315 8.85 11.71 2.01
CA GLU A 315 9.84 10.70 2.40
C GLU A 315 10.93 11.31 3.29
N THR A 316 11.45 12.48 2.91
CA THR A 316 12.47 13.19 3.70
C THR A 316 11.94 13.58 5.08
N ALA A 317 10.71 14.11 5.15
CA ALA A 317 10.07 14.46 6.41
C ALA A 317 9.83 13.22 7.28
N PHE A 318 9.36 12.13 6.69
CA PHE A 318 9.18 10.86 7.38
C PHE A 318 10.50 10.35 7.97
N LYS A 319 11.56 10.28 7.16
CA LYS A 319 12.89 9.85 7.61
C LYS A 319 13.48 10.81 8.65
N ALA A 320 13.20 12.11 8.57
CA ALA A 320 13.64 13.10 9.54
C ALA A 320 12.90 12.99 10.89
N ILE A 321 11.62 12.61 10.89
CA ILE A 321 10.83 12.46 12.12
C ILE A 321 11.08 11.10 12.76
N TYR A 322 10.92 10.02 12.00
CA TYR A 322 10.93 8.64 12.51
C TYR A 322 12.29 7.96 12.42
N GLY A 323 13.28 8.61 11.82
CA GLY A 323 14.59 8.02 11.66
C GLY A 323 15.39 7.84 12.95
N PRO A 324 16.49 7.08 12.85
CA PRO A 324 17.31 6.66 14.00
C PRO A 324 18.04 7.81 14.70
N LYS A 325 17.94 9.05 14.18
CA LYS A 325 18.54 10.25 14.76
C LYS A 325 17.52 11.24 15.37
N ALA A 326 16.23 10.91 15.33
CA ALA A 326 15.15 11.78 15.80
C ALA A 326 14.22 11.02 16.75
N LEU A 327 12.89 11.06 16.53
CA LEU A 327 11.92 10.35 17.38
C LEU A 327 12.20 8.86 17.43
N GLY A 328 12.73 8.29 16.33
CA GLY A 328 13.16 6.91 16.28
C GLY A 328 14.23 6.57 17.32
N ALA A 329 15.21 7.46 17.57
CA ALA A 329 16.23 7.24 18.59
C ALA A 329 15.62 7.14 20.00
N PHE A 330 14.68 8.05 20.32
CA PHE A 330 14.00 8.07 21.61
C PHE A 330 13.12 6.84 21.81
N LEU A 331 12.30 6.51 20.82
CA LEU A 331 11.39 5.36 20.87
C LEU A 331 12.14 4.02 20.85
N TYR A 332 13.28 3.95 20.17
CA TYR A 332 14.12 2.75 20.15
C TYR A 332 14.72 2.43 21.53
N ILE A 333 15.06 3.44 22.34
CA ILE A 333 15.49 3.25 23.74
C ILE A 333 14.37 2.62 24.58
N VAL A 334 13.13 3.07 24.39
CA VAL A 334 11.95 2.51 25.08
C VAL A 334 11.72 1.05 24.71
N GLN A 335 11.98 0.66 23.46
CA GLN A 335 11.82 -0.73 23.00
C GLN A 335 12.95 -1.66 23.45
N LEU A 336 14.20 -1.20 23.40
CA LEU A 336 15.36 -2.04 23.74
C LEU A 336 15.54 -2.29 25.23
N ASN A 337 15.18 -1.30 26.06
CA ASN A 337 15.39 -1.38 27.50
C ASN A 337 14.21 -0.77 28.27
N PRO A 338 13.05 -1.45 28.24
CA PRO A 338 11.83 -0.95 28.86
C PRO A 338 11.99 -0.73 30.37
N GLU A 339 12.81 -1.55 31.04
CA GLU A 339 13.10 -1.39 32.47
C GLU A 339 13.80 -0.07 32.76
N ARG A 340 14.84 0.24 32.00
CA ARG A 340 15.57 1.53 32.15
C ARG A 340 14.70 2.73 31.78
N ALA A 341 13.79 2.57 30.82
CA ALA A 341 12.83 3.60 30.47
C ALA A 341 11.85 3.86 31.62
N ILE A 342 11.30 2.81 32.24
CA ILE A 342 10.39 2.91 33.39
C ILE A 342 11.09 3.54 34.59
N GLU A 343 12.32 3.13 34.91
CA GLU A 343 13.12 3.71 36.00
C GLU A 343 13.38 5.20 35.79
N SER A 344 13.63 5.63 34.54
CA SER A 344 13.87 7.05 34.23
C SER A 344 12.66 7.95 34.47
N LEU A 345 11.43 7.41 34.49
CA LEU A 345 10.21 8.20 34.67
C LEU A 345 10.13 8.88 36.03
N ALA A 346 10.68 8.26 37.09
CA ALA A 346 10.71 8.85 38.42
C ALA A 346 11.58 10.12 38.48
N HIS A 347 12.61 10.20 37.62
CA HIS A 347 13.46 11.37 37.45
C HIS A 347 12.82 12.44 36.56
N LEU A 348 12.01 12.03 35.57
CA LEU A 348 11.33 12.94 34.64
C LEU A 348 10.04 13.55 35.22
N LEU A 349 9.41 12.85 36.18
CA LEU A 349 8.19 13.28 36.88
C LEU A 349 8.55 13.55 38.35
N PRO A 350 9.12 14.72 38.67
CA PRO A 350 9.68 15.00 39.99
C PRO A 350 8.61 15.08 41.09
N THR A 351 7.36 15.42 40.77
CA THR A 351 6.31 15.58 41.78
C THR A 351 5.44 14.33 41.94
N PRO A 352 4.97 14.02 43.18
CA PRO A 352 4.04 12.90 43.40
C PRO A 352 2.73 13.02 42.60
N GLU A 353 2.28 14.24 42.31
CA GLU A 353 1.07 14.50 41.53
C GLU A 353 1.26 14.15 40.05
N GLU A 354 2.39 14.54 39.45
CA GLU A 354 2.76 14.16 38.08
C GLU A 354 2.87 12.64 37.94
N ARG A 355 3.54 11.97 38.90
CA ARG A 355 3.67 10.51 38.92
C ARG A 355 2.32 9.81 39.00
N ARG A 356 1.43 10.29 39.88
CA ARG A 356 0.08 9.71 40.01
C ARG A 356 -0.77 9.96 38.76
N THR A 357 -0.64 11.12 38.15
CA THR A 357 -1.32 11.47 36.89
C THR A 357 -0.85 10.55 35.76
N ALA A 358 0.47 10.36 35.61
CA ALA A 358 1.04 9.49 34.60
C ALA A 358 0.58 8.03 34.78
N TRP A 359 0.56 7.52 36.01
CA TRP A 359 0.05 6.17 36.28
C TRP A 359 -1.45 6.03 35.98
N ASN A 360 -2.26 7.02 36.34
CA ASN A 360 -3.69 7.02 36.02
C ASN A 360 -3.93 7.02 34.51
N MET A 361 -3.14 7.80 33.75
CA MET A 361 -3.19 7.79 32.29
C MET A 361 -2.79 6.43 31.71
N ALA A 362 -1.68 5.85 32.18
CA ALA A 362 -1.23 4.53 31.75
C ALA A 362 -2.29 3.45 32.04
N LYS A 363 -2.93 3.50 33.21
CA LYS A 363 -4.04 2.62 33.56
C LYS A 363 -5.24 2.81 32.66
N ALA A 364 -5.62 4.05 32.35
CA ALA A 364 -6.73 4.34 31.44
C ALA A 364 -6.46 3.82 30.01
N ILE A 365 -5.23 3.97 29.52
CA ILE A 365 -4.78 3.45 28.21
C ILE A 365 -4.84 1.92 28.20
N ALA A 366 -4.34 1.27 29.25
CA ALA A 366 -4.37 -0.19 29.37
C ALA A 366 -5.80 -0.74 29.46
N ILE A 367 -6.73 0.00 30.06
CA ILE A 367 -8.14 -0.36 30.14
C ILE A 367 -8.82 -0.18 28.78
N GLY A 368 -8.56 0.92 28.06
CA GLY A 368 -8.96 1.15 26.65
C GLY A 368 -10.33 0.59 26.25
N ASP A 369 -10.34 -0.61 25.67
CA ASP A 369 -11.52 -1.31 25.13
C ASP A 369 -12.06 -2.47 26.03
N GLY A 370 -11.57 -2.66 27.26
CA GLY A 370 -12.03 -3.76 28.13
C GLY A 370 -11.20 -4.05 29.38
N VAL A 371 -10.97 -5.34 29.65
CA VAL A 371 -10.25 -5.83 30.84
C VAL A 371 -8.74 -5.87 30.58
N ILE A 372 -7.96 -5.43 31.56
CA ILE A 372 -6.50 -5.47 31.54
C ILE A 372 -6.02 -6.93 31.47
N ASP A 373 -5.25 -7.28 30.44
CA ASP A 373 -4.64 -8.61 30.35
C ASP A 373 -3.47 -8.78 31.33
N ALA A 374 -3.04 -10.02 31.58
CA ALA A 374 -1.99 -10.31 32.55
C ALA A 374 -0.64 -9.61 32.23
N LYS A 375 -0.35 -9.38 30.95
CA LYS A 375 0.89 -8.71 30.51
C LYS A 375 0.79 -7.20 30.77
N GLN A 376 -0.35 -6.60 30.47
CA GLN A 376 -0.64 -5.20 30.75
C GLN A 376 -0.63 -4.92 32.26
N GLN A 377 -1.22 -5.82 33.06
CA GLN A 377 -1.23 -5.69 34.52
C GLN A 377 0.20 -5.72 35.08
N ALA A 378 1.04 -6.66 34.62
CA ALA A 378 2.44 -6.74 35.04
C ALA A 378 3.23 -5.45 34.72
N ILE A 379 2.93 -4.79 33.59
CA ILE A 379 3.55 -3.50 33.23
C ILE A 379 3.06 -2.39 34.15
N LEU A 380 1.77 -2.33 34.46
CA LEU A 380 1.21 -1.32 35.37
C LEU A 380 1.72 -1.44 36.80
N ASP A 381 1.93 -2.68 37.28
CA ASP A 381 2.48 -2.94 38.61
C ASP A 381 3.93 -2.47 38.70
N ARG A 382 4.75 -2.78 37.69
CA ARG A 382 6.14 -2.28 37.59
C ARG A 382 6.20 -0.75 37.50
N LEU A 383 5.29 -0.15 36.73
CA LEU A 383 5.20 1.29 36.61
C LEU A 383 4.82 1.94 37.95
N ALA A 384 3.91 1.34 38.71
CA ALA A 384 3.54 1.81 40.05
C ALA A 384 4.73 1.78 41.00
N GLU A 385 5.50 0.69 40.98
CA GLU A 385 6.71 0.50 41.78
C GLU A 385 7.77 1.55 41.44
N ALA A 386 8.09 1.72 40.16
CA ALA A 386 9.09 2.68 39.70
C ALA A 386 8.70 4.15 39.98
N LEU A 387 7.40 4.47 39.94
CA LEU A 387 6.89 5.79 40.28
C LEU A 387 6.76 6.03 41.79
N GLU A 388 7.18 5.08 42.63
CA GLU A 388 7.09 5.12 44.09
C GLU A 388 5.65 5.37 44.59
N LEU A 389 4.66 4.94 43.82
CA LEU A 389 3.26 5.07 44.20
C LEU A 389 2.95 3.97 45.22
N ARG A 390 2.66 4.36 46.47
CA ARG A 390 2.16 3.40 47.47
C ARG A 390 0.92 2.73 46.91
N MET A 391 1.01 1.43 46.64
CA MET A 391 -0.15 0.62 46.26
C MET A 391 -1.16 0.69 47.40
N VAL A 392 -2.24 1.45 47.18
CA VAL A 392 -3.41 1.35 48.05
C VAL A 392 -4.12 0.08 47.61
N ALA A 393 -4.05 -0.93 48.47
CA ALA A 393 -4.69 -2.24 48.31
C ALA A 393 -6.19 -2.14 48.05
#